data_AF-A0A947F6G3-F1
#
_entry.id   AF-A0A947F6G3-F1
#
_cell.length_a   1.000
_cell.length_b   1.000
_cell.length_c   1.000
_cell.angle_alpha   90.00
_cell.angle_beta   90.00
_cell.angle_gamma   90.00
#
_symmetry.space_group_name_H-M   'P 1'
#
loop_
_entity.id
_entity.type
_entity.pdbx_description
1 polymer ?
#
loop_
_entity_poly.entity_id
_entity_poly.type
_entity_poly.pdbx_seq_one_letter_code
_entity_poly.pdbx_strand_id
1 'polypeptide(L)'
;RPDSIARQYHDRVAFTVTDVCVNYCRHCFRNELVVNRDLKLRMDVDEGLEWIREHKEIRDVLVTGGDPFVLSDDKIEYIIRKLREIPHLQMIRFGTRSPIVLPHRITPGLKKILSPYHKVPIWVNTQCNHPNEITEKTAQAVFDLLTCGINVGNQAVLLKGINDDPETFRELHQKLLRVRIRPYYVFYCEPAPGIDHFRTTVEKGAELIRDAIRGHTTGLAQPMYVIATNIGKIPLMPDYYIKGKDEKEYTLVNYKGETTKWPNMPE
;
A
#
# COMPACT_ATOMS: atom_id res chain seq x y z
N ARG A 1 10.18 -16.51 15.27
CA ARG A 1 10.35 -15.94 13.91
C ARG A 1 11.55 -15.02 13.94
N PRO A 2 12.36 -14.96 12.87
CA PRO A 2 13.47 -14.01 12.76
C PRO A 2 12.98 -12.57 12.90
N ASP A 3 13.87 -11.66 13.33
CA ASP A 3 13.58 -10.22 13.45
C ASP A 3 13.12 -9.60 12.13
N SER A 4 13.63 -10.12 11.01
CA SER A 4 13.26 -9.69 9.65
C SER A 4 11.83 -10.07 9.26
N ILE A 5 11.14 -10.92 10.02
CA ILE A 5 9.79 -11.39 9.71
C ILE A 5 8.75 -10.79 10.66
N ALA A 6 7.80 -10.06 10.09
CA ALA A 6 6.57 -9.67 10.77
C ALA A 6 5.39 -10.46 10.18
N ARG A 7 4.66 -11.15 11.06
CA ARG A 7 3.47 -11.94 10.71
C ARG A 7 2.32 -11.52 11.59
N GLN A 8 1.33 -10.89 10.97
CA GLN A 8 0.07 -10.50 11.61
C GLN A 8 -1.12 -11.32 11.11
N TYR A 9 -0.98 -11.91 9.92
CA TYR A 9 -2.01 -12.70 9.28
C TYR A 9 -1.53 -14.13 9.11
N HIS A 10 -2.47 -15.07 9.02
CA HIS A 10 -2.15 -16.49 8.91
C HIS A 10 -1.35 -16.81 7.64
N ASP A 11 -1.75 -16.32 6.48
CA ASP A 11 -1.24 -16.79 5.19
C ASP A 11 -0.19 -15.86 4.54
N ARG A 12 0.26 -14.83 5.24
CA ARG A 12 1.14 -13.80 4.66
C ARG A 12 2.04 -13.11 5.66
N VAL A 13 3.21 -12.69 5.18
CA VAL A 13 4.24 -12.04 6.01
C VAL A 13 4.77 -10.77 5.36
N ALA A 14 5.28 -9.87 6.20
CA ALA A 14 6.19 -8.81 5.79
C ALA A 14 7.62 -9.25 6.11
N PHE A 15 8.48 -9.19 5.10
CA PHE A 15 9.89 -9.57 5.14
C PHE A 15 10.75 -8.31 4.97
N THR A 16 11.30 -7.83 6.08
CA THR A 16 12.17 -6.66 6.17
C THR A 16 13.59 -7.01 5.75
N VAL A 17 14.02 -6.51 4.60
CA VAL A 17 15.34 -6.84 3.99
C VAL A 17 16.35 -5.69 4.05
N THR A 18 15.94 -4.54 4.58
CA THR A 18 16.77 -3.33 4.71
C THR A 18 16.12 -2.35 5.70
N ASP A 19 16.92 -1.57 6.40
CA ASP A 19 16.49 -0.40 7.20
C ASP A 19 16.79 0.94 6.50
N VAL A 20 17.38 0.90 5.30
CA VAL A 20 17.73 2.08 4.52
C VAL A 20 16.58 2.48 3.61
N CYS A 21 16.27 3.78 3.59
CA CYS A 21 15.31 4.39 2.68
C CYS A 21 16.01 5.22 1.60
N VAL A 22 15.42 5.31 0.41
CA VAL A 22 15.80 6.34 -0.59
C VAL A 22 15.57 7.75 -0.06
N ASN A 23 14.44 7.93 0.63
CA ASN A 23 14.03 9.18 1.24
C ASN A 23 13.34 8.90 2.58
N TYR A 24 13.76 9.58 3.64
CA TYR A 24 13.20 9.42 4.97
C TYR A 24 11.94 10.28 5.13
N CYS A 25 10.77 9.65 5.04
CA CYS A 25 9.48 10.30 5.25
C CYS A 25 9.39 10.89 6.66
N ARG A 26 9.00 12.18 6.77
CA ARG A 26 8.78 12.82 8.09
C ARG A 26 7.59 12.27 8.87
N HIS A 27 6.70 11.56 8.19
CA HIS A 27 5.55 10.84 8.76
C HIS A 27 5.80 9.33 8.92
N CYS A 28 7.06 8.88 8.90
CA CYS A 28 7.37 7.45 8.99
C CYS A 28 7.09 6.91 10.41
N PHE A 29 6.13 5.99 10.53
CA PHE A 29 5.87 5.28 11.80
C PHE A 29 6.97 4.27 12.17
N ARG A 30 7.87 3.95 11.23
CA ARG A 30 9.07 3.14 11.44
C ARG A 30 10.31 3.98 11.75
N ASN A 31 10.14 5.24 12.19
CA ASN A 31 11.24 6.16 12.44
C ASN A 31 12.30 5.61 13.41
N GLU A 32 11.91 4.87 14.44
CA GLU A 32 12.86 4.25 15.39
C GLU A 32 13.74 3.19 14.72
N LEU A 33 13.17 2.46 13.75
CA LEU A 33 13.90 1.45 12.96
C LEU A 33 14.84 2.10 11.94
N VAL A 34 14.37 3.12 11.21
CA VAL A 34 15.09 3.62 10.01
C VAL A 34 15.86 4.93 10.24
N VAL A 35 15.47 5.74 11.23
CA VAL A 35 16.06 7.07 11.53
C VAL A 35 16.86 7.05 12.82
N ASN A 36 16.24 6.65 13.94
CA ASN A 36 16.90 6.75 15.25
C ASN A 36 17.87 5.58 15.52
N ARG A 37 17.77 4.47 14.78
CA ARG A 37 18.66 3.28 14.84
C ARG A 37 18.86 2.68 16.23
N ASP A 38 18.04 3.06 17.21
CA ASP A 38 18.03 2.47 18.55
C ASP A 38 17.59 1.00 18.50
N LEU A 39 16.73 0.66 17.53
CA LEU A 39 16.35 -0.71 17.19
C LEU A 39 17.33 -1.29 16.16
N LYS A 40 18.21 -2.20 16.60
CA LYS A 40 19.10 -2.96 15.71
C LYS A 40 18.51 -4.33 15.41
N LEU A 41 17.61 -4.40 14.43
CA LEU A 41 17.07 -5.68 13.96
C LEU A 41 18.15 -6.48 13.23
N ARG A 42 18.23 -7.78 13.51
CA ARG A 42 19.05 -8.70 12.71
C ARG A 42 18.35 -8.97 11.38
N MET A 43 18.76 -8.26 10.32
CA MET A 43 18.21 -8.39 8.97
C MET A 43 18.96 -9.45 8.15
N ASP A 44 18.99 -10.67 8.67
CA ASP A 44 19.53 -11.82 7.96
C ASP A 44 18.50 -12.32 6.92
N VAL A 45 18.83 -12.14 5.64
CA VAL A 45 17.92 -12.49 4.53
C VAL A 45 17.78 -14.00 4.41
N ASP A 46 18.85 -14.76 4.64
CA ASP A 46 18.82 -16.22 4.48
C ASP A 46 18.01 -16.87 5.60
N GLU A 47 18.14 -16.36 6.82
CA GLU A 47 17.33 -16.77 7.96
C GLU A 47 15.82 -16.54 7.70
N GLY A 48 15.45 -15.38 7.15
CA GLY A 48 14.07 -15.07 6.79
C GLY A 48 13.53 -15.97 5.67
N LEU A 49 14.35 -16.26 4.65
CA LEU A 49 13.98 -17.15 3.56
C LEU A 49 13.78 -18.59 4.02
N GLU A 50 14.62 -19.10 4.94
CA GLU A 50 14.45 -20.44 5.52
C GLU A 50 13.18 -20.51 6.35
N TRP A 51 12.94 -19.51 7.21
CA TRP A 51 11.72 -19.46 7.99
C TRP A 51 10.48 -19.48 7.09
N ILE A 52 10.43 -18.72 5.99
CA ILE A 52 9.30 -18.74 5.04
C ILE A 52 9.15 -20.13 4.38
N ARG A 53 10.26 -20.83 4.09
CA ARG A 53 10.26 -22.16 3.47
C ARG A 53 9.66 -23.22 4.38
N GLU A 54 9.89 -23.14 5.69
CA GLU A 54 9.36 -24.06 6.70
C GLU A 54 7.85 -23.88 6.95
N HIS A 55 7.32 -22.66 6.76
CA HIS A 55 5.93 -22.32 7.07
C HIS A 55 5.03 -22.40 5.83
N LYS A 56 4.46 -23.59 5.58
CA LYS A 56 3.73 -23.97 4.35
C LYS A 56 2.41 -23.22 4.13
N GLU A 57 1.84 -22.65 5.17
CA GLU A 57 0.63 -21.86 5.13
C GLU A 57 0.84 -20.45 4.53
N ILE A 58 2.09 -19.99 4.43
CA ILE A 58 2.42 -18.68 3.86
C ILE A 58 2.32 -18.74 2.34
N ARG A 59 1.43 -17.96 1.73
CA ARG A 59 1.28 -17.85 0.27
C ARG A 59 1.73 -16.51 -0.30
N ASP A 60 1.82 -15.47 0.54
CA ASP A 60 2.11 -14.09 0.15
C ASP A 60 3.25 -13.50 1.01
N VAL A 61 4.32 -13.05 0.33
CA VAL A 61 5.47 -12.41 0.98
C VAL A 61 5.60 -10.98 0.50
N LEU A 62 5.47 -10.03 1.42
CA LEU A 62 5.77 -8.61 1.20
C LEU A 62 7.22 -8.32 1.56
N VAL A 63 8.08 -8.19 0.56
CA VAL A 63 9.45 -7.67 0.69
C VAL A 63 9.39 -6.17 0.96
N THR A 64 9.91 -5.74 2.11
CA THR A 64 9.79 -4.38 2.63
C THR A 64 10.99 -4.02 3.50
N GLY A 65 10.85 -2.97 4.31
CA GLY A 65 11.86 -2.46 5.22
C GLY A 65 11.79 -0.95 5.27
N GLY A 66 12.94 -0.29 5.09
CA GLY A 66 13.00 1.10 4.65
C GLY A 66 12.48 1.25 3.22
N ASP A 67 13.32 0.96 2.23
CA ASP A 67 12.90 0.80 0.84
C ASP A 67 13.71 -0.32 0.15
N PRO A 68 13.08 -1.46 -0.21
CA PRO A 68 13.79 -2.61 -0.76
C PRO A 68 14.43 -2.33 -2.13
N PHE A 69 13.97 -1.33 -2.88
CA PHE A 69 14.58 -0.95 -4.15
C PHE A 69 15.88 -0.15 -3.96
N VAL A 70 16.28 0.23 -2.74
CA VAL A 70 17.63 0.74 -2.47
C VAL A 70 18.70 -0.34 -2.67
N LEU A 71 18.34 -1.61 -2.52
CA LEU A 71 19.27 -2.72 -2.68
C LEU A 71 19.81 -2.79 -4.11
N SER A 72 21.02 -3.35 -4.24
CA SER A 72 21.59 -3.64 -5.56
C SER A 72 20.72 -4.61 -6.34
N ASP A 73 20.81 -4.53 -7.66
CA ASP A 73 20.12 -5.43 -8.60
C ASP A 73 20.37 -6.90 -8.23
N ASP A 74 21.62 -7.30 -7.97
CA ASP A 74 21.98 -8.68 -7.56
C ASP A 74 21.27 -9.15 -6.28
N LYS A 75 21.10 -8.26 -5.29
CA LYS A 75 20.41 -8.61 -4.03
C LYS A 75 18.91 -8.78 -4.25
N ILE A 76 18.30 -7.92 -5.06
CA ILE A 76 16.88 -8.03 -5.42
C ILE A 76 16.65 -9.33 -6.22
N GLU A 77 17.52 -9.64 -7.17
CA GLU A 77 17.47 -10.88 -7.95
C GLU A 77 17.60 -12.10 -7.04
N TYR A 78 18.55 -12.10 -6.11
CA TYR A 78 18.74 -13.16 -5.14
C TYR A 78 17.45 -13.45 -4.34
N ILE A 79 16.84 -12.41 -3.76
CA ILE A 79 15.61 -12.52 -2.97
C ILE A 79 14.47 -13.08 -3.84
N ILE A 80 14.24 -12.51 -5.03
CA ILE A 80 13.17 -12.95 -5.93
C ILE A 80 13.35 -14.40 -6.33
N ARG A 81 14.58 -14.79 -6.72
CA ARG A 81 14.90 -16.16 -7.11
C ARG A 81 14.65 -17.14 -5.97
N LYS A 82 15.14 -16.83 -4.77
CA LYS A 82 14.95 -17.69 -3.58
C LYS A 82 13.49 -17.82 -3.16
N LEU A 83 12.70 -16.75 -3.26
CA LEU A 83 11.26 -16.84 -3.00
C LEU A 83 10.55 -17.68 -4.06
N ARG A 84 10.92 -17.55 -5.34
CA ARG A 84 10.35 -18.36 -6.44
C ARG A 84 10.69 -19.85 -6.35
N GLU A 85 11.76 -20.23 -5.67
CA GLU A 85 12.11 -21.63 -5.37
C GLU A 85 11.14 -22.26 -4.35
N ILE A 86 10.41 -21.47 -3.57
CA ILE A 86 9.53 -21.96 -2.50
C ILE A 86 8.18 -22.39 -3.11
N PRO A 87 7.80 -23.69 -3.08
CA PRO A 87 6.67 -24.20 -3.87
C PRO A 87 5.29 -23.66 -3.47
N HIS A 88 5.09 -23.33 -2.18
CA HIS A 88 3.80 -22.89 -1.65
C HIS A 88 3.55 -21.39 -1.80
N LEU A 89 4.55 -20.61 -2.27
CA LEU A 89 4.36 -19.18 -2.52
C LEU A 89 3.60 -18.93 -3.81
N GLN A 90 2.63 -18.03 -3.72
CA GLN A 90 1.72 -17.68 -4.80
C GLN A 90 1.82 -16.22 -5.22
N MET A 91 2.45 -15.36 -4.40
CA MET A 91 2.78 -14.00 -4.78
C MET A 91 3.96 -13.44 -4.00
N ILE A 92 4.69 -12.55 -4.66
CA ILE A 92 5.72 -11.69 -4.05
C ILE A 92 5.25 -10.26 -4.22
N ARG A 93 5.35 -9.47 -3.15
CA ARG A 93 5.01 -8.05 -3.19
C ARG A 93 6.19 -7.22 -2.73
N PHE A 94 6.40 -6.07 -3.35
CA PHE A 94 7.37 -5.08 -2.89
C PHE A 94 6.62 -3.87 -2.35
N GLY A 95 6.99 -3.41 -1.16
CA GLY A 95 6.59 -2.10 -0.64
C GLY A 95 7.73 -1.12 -0.84
N THR A 96 7.66 -0.25 -1.84
CA THR A 96 8.76 0.66 -2.21
C THR A 96 8.25 2.03 -2.63
N ARG A 97 8.86 3.10 -2.11
CA ARG A 97 8.54 4.48 -2.51
C ARG A 97 9.39 4.94 -3.69
N SER A 98 10.42 4.17 -4.05
CA SER A 98 11.38 4.48 -5.12
C SER A 98 10.74 4.94 -6.43
N PRO A 99 9.65 4.33 -6.97
CA PRO A 99 9.03 4.83 -8.20
C PRO A 99 8.56 6.28 -8.13
N ILE A 100 8.22 6.76 -6.93
CA ILE A 100 7.73 8.13 -6.68
C ILE A 100 8.89 9.08 -6.38
N VAL A 101 9.84 8.70 -5.52
CA VAL A 101 10.89 9.63 -5.03
C VAL A 101 12.25 9.50 -5.72
N LEU A 102 12.51 8.36 -6.38
CA LEU A 102 13.71 8.11 -7.19
C LEU A 102 13.32 7.29 -8.43
N PRO A 103 12.53 7.89 -9.36
CA PRO A 103 12.04 7.17 -10.54
C PRO A 103 13.16 6.57 -11.41
N HIS A 104 14.35 7.17 -11.40
CA HIS A 104 15.53 6.67 -12.12
C HIS A 104 16.02 5.30 -11.60
N ARG A 105 15.53 4.82 -10.45
CA ARG A 105 15.87 3.48 -9.94
C ARG A 105 15.33 2.35 -10.81
N ILE A 106 14.31 2.62 -11.62
CA ILE A 106 13.75 1.66 -12.59
C ILE A 106 14.64 1.63 -13.84
N THR A 107 15.84 1.09 -13.66
CA THR A 107 16.87 0.96 -14.71
C THR A 107 16.61 -0.25 -15.62
N PRO A 108 17.24 -0.33 -16.80
CA PRO A 108 17.20 -1.55 -17.62
C PRO A 108 17.65 -2.82 -16.88
N GLY A 109 18.62 -2.71 -15.98
CA GLY A 109 19.09 -3.81 -15.12
C GLY A 109 17.99 -4.33 -14.19
N LEU A 110 17.35 -3.42 -13.45
CA LEU A 110 16.23 -3.78 -12.57
C LEU A 110 15.06 -4.36 -13.35
N LYS A 111 14.71 -3.77 -14.50
CA LYS A 111 13.67 -4.30 -15.39
C LYS A 111 13.99 -5.75 -15.79
N LYS A 112 15.24 -6.05 -16.16
CA LYS A 112 15.67 -7.42 -16.53
C LYS A 112 15.45 -8.42 -15.40
N ILE A 113 15.61 -8.03 -14.15
CA ILE A 113 15.43 -8.87 -12.96
C ILE A 113 13.95 -9.05 -12.61
N LEU A 114 13.14 -8.02 -12.84
CA LEU A 114 11.71 -7.99 -12.52
C LEU A 114 10.84 -8.69 -13.58
N SER A 115 11.25 -8.66 -14.85
CA SER A 115 10.53 -9.24 -16.00
C SER A 115 10.44 -10.77 -16.10
N PRO A 116 11.38 -11.61 -15.60
CA PRO A 116 11.36 -13.05 -15.87
C PRO A 116 10.09 -13.72 -15.36
N TYR A 117 9.66 -14.78 -16.09
CA TYR A 117 8.39 -15.48 -15.98
C TYR A 117 7.77 -15.47 -14.57
N HIS A 118 6.61 -14.83 -14.47
CA HIS A 118 5.81 -14.64 -13.25
C HIS A 118 5.13 -15.94 -12.77
N LYS A 119 5.86 -17.07 -12.73
CA LYS A 119 5.40 -18.30 -12.06
C LYS A 119 4.87 -17.98 -10.66
N VAL A 120 5.61 -17.11 -9.95
CA VAL A 120 5.11 -16.40 -8.78
C VAL A 120 5.07 -14.91 -9.16
N PRO A 121 3.87 -14.30 -9.31
CA PRO A 121 3.72 -12.93 -9.76
C PRO A 121 4.28 -11.93 -8.77
N ILE A 122 4.85 -10.86 -9.31
CA ILE A 122 5.35 -9.72 -8.54
C ILE A 122 4.33 -8.58 -8.59
N TRP A 123 4.02 -8.02 -7.42
CA TRP A 123 3.25 -6.79 -7.27
C TRP A 123 4.12 -5.72 -6.62
N VAL A 124 3.94 -4.46 -7.02
CA VAL A 124 4.61 -3.33 -6.37
C VAL A 124 3.54 -2.42 -5.78
N ASN A 125 3.62 -2.18 -4.48
CA ASN A 125 2.87 -1.11 -3.84
C ASN A 125 3.82 0.05 -3.55
N THR A 126 3.46 1.22 -4.05
CA THR A 126 4.18 2.46 -3.81
C THR A 126 3.47 3.36 -2.81
N GLN A 127 4.05 4.53 -2.51
CA GLN A 127 3.51 5.52 -1.59
C GLN A 127 3.63 6.93 -2.19
N CYS A 128 2.54 7.38 -2.79
CA CYS A 128 2.29 8.73 -3.26
C CYS A 128 1.17 9.33 -2.41
N ASN A 129 1.43 10.49 -1.82
CA ASN A 129 0.55 11.19 -0.90
C ASN A 129 0.03 12.50 -1.48
N HIS A 130 0.65 13.05 -2.53
CA HIS A 130 0.22 14.33 -3.11
C HIS A 130 0.26 14.32 -4.66
N PRO A 131 -0.69 14.97 -5.36
CA PRO A 131 -0.70 15.10 -6.83
C PRO A 131 0.64 15.54 -7.43
N ASN A 132 1.38 16.41 -6.74
CA ASN A 132 2.65 16.97 -7.19
C ASN A 132 3.79 15.95 -7.26
N GLU A 133 3.67 14.81 -6.57
CA GLU A 133 4.68 13.74 -6.64
C GLU A 133 4.56 12.92 -7.94
N ILE A 134 3.46 13.10 -8.69
CA ILE A 134 3.22 12.44 -9.98
C ILE A 134 3.76 13.33 -11.09
N THR A 135 5.02 13.10 -11.41
CA THR A 135 5.74 13.77 -12.51
C THR A 135 5.81 12.90 -13.76
N GLU A 136 6.30 13.45 -14.87
CA GLU A 136 6.59 12.66 -16.08
C GLU A 136 7.59 11.52 -15.81
N LYS A 137 8.60 11.77 -14.97
CA LYS A 137 9.57 10.74 -14.57
C LYS A 137 8.93 9.63 -13.75
N THR A 138 8.01 9.99 -12.84
CA THR A 138 7.20 9.04 -12.08
C THR A 138 6.33 8.20 -13.03
N ALA A 139 5.68 8.83 -14.00
CA ALA A 139 4.84 8.16 -14.99
C ALA A 139 5.65 7.16 -15.83
N GLN A 140 6.86 7.55 -16.27
CA GLN A 140 7.76 6.68 -17.02
C GLN A 140 8.22 5.47 -16.18
N ALA A 141 8.63 5.69 -14.93
CA ALA A 141 9.05 4.62 -14.02
C ALA A 141 7.92 3.59 -13.78
N VAL A 142 6.68 4.06 -13.62
CA VAL A 142 5.50 3.18 -13.48
C VAL A 142 5.22 2.44 -14.79
N PHE A 143 5.30 3.13 -15.93
CA PHE A 143 5.16 2.49 -17.24
C PHE A 143 6.18 1.37 -17.41
N ASP A 144 7.44 1.61 -17.05
CA ASP A 144 8.50 0.61 -17.13
C ASP A 144 8.23 -0.61 -16.25
N LEU A 145 7.74 -0.43 -15.02
CA LEU A 145 7.30 -1.55 -14.17
C LEU A 145 6.15 -2.34 -14.82
N LEU A 146 5.18 -1.66 -15.42
CA LEU A 146 4.06 -2.31 -16.13
C LEU A 146 4.55 -3.10 -17.35
N THR A 147 5.57 -2.62 -18.08
CA THR A 147 6.17 -3.39 -19.19
C THR A 147 6.87 -4.68 -18.73
N CYS A 148 7.26 -4.75 -17.45
CA CYS A 148 7.77 -5.98 -16.82
C CYS A 148 6.64 -6.94 -16.39
N GLY A 149 5.37 -6.61 -16.63
CA GLY A 149 4.22 -7.38 -16.17
C GLY A 149 3.88 -7.19 -14.69
N ILE A 150 4.40 -6.12 -14.04
CA ILE A 150 4.14 -5.83 -12.63
C ILE A 150 2.91 -4.94 -12.49
N ASN A 151 1.96 -5.38 -11.67
CA ASN A 151 0.86 -4.52 -11.23
C ASN A 151 1.33 -3.54 -10.15
N VAL A 152 0.96 -2.27 -10.31
CA VAL A 152 1.37 -1.19 -9.40
C VAL A 152 0.17 -0.66 -8.62
N GLY A 153 0.24 -0.74 -7.30
CA GLY A 153 -0.73 -0.16 -6.37
C GLY A 153 -0.17 1.04 -5.61
N ASN A 154 -1.03 1.87 -5.03
CA ASN A 154 -0.65 2.96 -4.13
C ASN A 154 -1.19 2.75 -2.73
N GLN A 155 -0.31 2.94 -1.75
CA GLN A 155 -0.61 2.98 -0.32
C GLN A 155 -0.31 4.39 0.17
N ALA A 156 -1.28 5.30 0.04
CA ALA A 156 -1.16 6.65 0.58
C ALA A 156 -1.29 6.63 2.12
N VAL A 157 -0.79 7.68 2.76
CA VAL A 157 -1.04 8.01 4.16
C VAL A 157 -1.87 9.30 4.18
N LEU A 158 -2.93 9.32 4.96
CA LEU A 158 -3.72 10.53 5.21
C LEU A 158 -2.92 11.44 6.15
N LEU A 159 -2.56 12.62 5.65
CA LEU A 159 -1.65 13.57 6.31
C LEU A 159 -2.30 14.95 6.35
N LYS A 160 -2.43 15.49 7.57
CA LYS A 160 -3.00 16.80 7.83
C LYS A 160 -2.20 17.90 7.14
N GLY A 161 -2.90 18.78 6.43
CA GLY A 161 -2.33 19.89 5.65
C GLY A 161 -1.62 19.46 4.37
N ILE A 162 -1.70 18.18 3.99
CA ILE A 162 -1.07 17.65 2.78
C ILE A 162 -2.11 17.09 1.83
N ASN A 163 -2.94 16.15 2.28
CA ASN A 163 -3.93 15.49 1.42
C ASN A 163 -5.27 15.24 2.11
N ASP A 164 -5.57 16.04 3.13
CA ASP A 164 -6.79 15.96 3.94
C ASP A 164 -7.89 16.92 3.48
N ASP A 165 -7.82 17.46 2.27
CA ASP A 165 -8.92 18.21 1.64
C ASP A 165 -9.50 17.46 0.42
N PRO A 166 -10.81 17.66 0.10
CA PRO A 166 -11.46 16.93 -0.98
C PRO A 166 -10.86 17.14 -2.37
N GLU A 167 -10.35 18.35 -2.67
CA GLU A 167 -9.85 18.68 -4.01
C GLU A 167 -8.54 17.95 -4.27
N THR A 168 -7.56 18.12 -3.39
CA THR A 168 -6.25 17.45 -3.45
C THR A 168 -6.41 15.94 -3.42
N PHE A 169 -7.28 15.43 -2.54
CA PHE A 169 -7.51 13.99 -2.41
C PHE A 169 -8.09 13.40 -3.70
N ARG A 170 -9.09 14.05 -4.32
CA ARG A 170 -9.65 13.60 -5.60
C ARG A 170 -8.61 13.67 -6.72
N GLU A 171 -7.88 14.78 -6.81
CA GLU A 171 -6.85 14.97 -7.84
C GLU A 171 -5.77 13.89 -7.75
N LEU A 172 -5.32 13.55 -6.53
CA LEU A 172 -4.32 12.52 -6.29
C LEU A 172 -4.79 11.19 -6.89
N HIS A 173 -5.99 10.76 -6.53
CA HIS A 173 -6.52 9.46 -6.94
C HIS A 173 -6.80 9.40 -8.44
N GLN A 174 -7.20 10.51 -9.07
CA GLN A 174 -7.33 10.60 -10.51
C GLN A 174 -5.98 10.56 -11.24
N LYS A 175 -4.98 11.29 -10.75
CA LYS A 175 -3.63 11.28 -11.34
C LYS A 175 -2.94 9.92 -11.18
N LEU A 176 -3.14 9.23 -10.07
CA LEU A 176 -2.66 7.85 -9.88
C LEU A 176 -3.16 6.93 -11.00
N LEU A 177 -4.47 6.98 -11.30
CA LEU A 177 -5.05 6.19 -12.38
C LEU A 177 -4.53 6.60 -13.76
N ARG A 178 -4.29 7.89 -14.00
CA ARG A 178 -3.74 8.39 -15.27
C ARG A 178 -2.37 7.76 -15.58
N VAL A 179 -1.56 7.50 -14.56
CA VAL A 179 -0.27 6.80 -14.69
C VAL A 179 -0.37 5.29 -14.45
N ARG A 180 -1.59 4.74 -14.38
CA ARG A 180 -1.90 3.32 -14.18
C ARG A 180 -1.41 2.76 -12.83
N ILE A 181 -1.36 3.60 -11.79
CA ILE A 181 -1.25 3.14 -10.41
C ILE A 181 -2.66 2.96 -9.84
N ARG A 182 -2.95 1.76 -9.30
CA ARG A 182 -4.21 1.46 -8.64
C ARG A 182 -4.23 2.02 -7.21
N PRO A 183 -5.17 2.91 -6.82
CA PRO A 183 -5.36 3.23 -5.41
C PRO A 183 -5.74 1.97 -4.64
N TYR A 184 -4.93 1.60 -3.64
CA TYR A 184 -5.13 0.39 -2.85
C TYR A 184 -5.58 0.73 -1.44
N TYR A 185 -4.71 1.42 -0.69
CA TYR A 185 -5.01 1.88 0.65
C TYR A 185 -4.78 3.38 0.80
N VAL A 186 -5.62 3.98 1.64
CA VAL A 186 -5.27 5.19 2.38
C VAL A 186 -5.15 4.77 3.84
N PHE A 187 -3.94 4.84 4.39
CA PHE A 187 -3.70 4.57 5.79
C PHE A 187 -3.98 5.82 6.62
N TYR A 188 -4.62 5.64 7.77
CA TYR A 188 -4.51 6.63 8.83
C TYR A 188 -3.03 6.79 9.24
N CYS A 189 -2.62 8.02 9.55
CA CYS A 189 -1.27 8.28 10.04
C CYS A 189 -1.08 7.63 11.42
N GLU A 190 -0.30 6.55 11.46
CA GLU A 190 -0.01 5.80 12.69
C GLU A 190 0.68 6.69 13.73
N PRO A 191 0.38 6.52 15.03
CA PRO A 191 1.08 7.23 16.09
C PRO A 191 2.54 6.79 16.14
N ALA A 192 3.45 7.77 16.10
CA ALA A 192 4.87 7.56 16.39
C ALA A 192 5.46 8.83 17.01
N PRO A 193 6.63 8.74 17.69
CA PRO A 193 7.24 9.91 18.33
C PRO A 193 7.44 11.08 17.36
N GLY A 194 6.88 12.24 17.71
CA GLY A 194 7.08 13.49 16.99
C GLY A 194 6.25 13.70 15.72
N ILE A 195 5.32 12.80 15.36
CA ILE A 195 4.56 12.91 14.10
C ILE A 195 3.06 13.21 14.27
N ASP A 196 2.57 13.42 15.50
CA ASP A 196 1.13 13.65 15.76
C ASP A 196 0.57 14.89 15.04
N HIS A 197 1.41 15.87 14.70
CA HIS A 197 1.02 17.05 13.91
C HIS A 197 0.54 16.72 12.49
N PHE A 198 0.89 15.54 11.95
CA PHE A 198 0.38 15.04 10.68
C PHE A 198 -0.96 14.30 10.79
N ARG A 199 -1.45 14.02 12.00
CA ARG A 199 -2.66 13.21 12.19
C ARG A 199 -3.93 14.04 12.02
N THR A 200 -4.96 13.39 11.50
CA THR A 200 -6.33 13.89 11.37
C THR A 200 -7.26 13.24 12.41
N THR A 201 -8.53 13.63 12.42
CA THR A 201 -9.58 12.80 13.06
C THR A 201 -9.68 11.46 12.35
N VAL A 202 -10.13 10.42 13.06
CA VAL A 202 -10.23 9.06 12.52
C VAL A 202 -11.22 9.00 11.37
N GLU A 203 -12.31 9.74 11.44
CA GLU A 203 -13.40 9.78 10.46
C GLU A 203 -12.99 10.42 9.13
N LYS A 204 -11.96 11.28 9.16
CA LYS A 204 -11.59 12.14 8.04
C LYS A 204 -11.35 11.38 6.74
N GLY A 205 -10.70 10.22 6.80
CA GLY A 205 -10.46 9.41 5.61
C GLY A 205 -11.75 8.85 5.00
N ALA A 206 -12.71 8.45 5.84
CA ALA A 206 -14.01 7.97 5.37
C ALA A 206 -14.87 9.11 4.79
N GLU A 207 -14.81 10.30 5.40
CA GLU A 207 -15.43 11.52 4.86
C GLU A 207 -14.88 11.89 3.49
N LEU A 208 -13.55 11.86 3.32
CA LEU A 208 -12.92 12.14 2.02
C LEU A 208 -13.31 11.10 0.95
N ILE A 209 -13.39 9.81 1.30
CA ILE A 209 -13.89 8.80 0.35
C ILE A 209 -15.33 9.09 -0.05
N ARG A 210 -16.20 9.46 0.89
CA ARG A 210 -17.61 9.80 0.66
C ARG A 210 -17.74 11.04 -0.23
N ASP A 211 -17.05 12.12 0.13
CA ASP A 211 -17.29 13.48 -0.40
C ASP A 211 -16.42 13.84 -1.62
N ALA A 212 -15.27 13.17 -1.79
CA ALA A 212 -14.32 13.47 -2.85
C ALA A 212 -14.26 12.39 -3.95
N ILE A 213 -14.58 11.13 -3.61
CA ILE A 213 -14.37 10.00 -4.51
C ILE A 213 -15.68 9.33 -4.95
N ARG A 214 -16.44 8.78 -4.00
CA ARG A 214 -17.55 7.88 -4.30
C ARG A 214 -18.71 8.64 -4.95
N GLY A 215 -18.97 8.35 -6.23
CA GLY A 215 -19.98 9.06 -7.04
C GLY A 215 -19.47 10.37 -7.66
N HIS A 216 -18.37 10.93 -7.15
CA HIS A 216 -17.73 12.15 -7.66
C HIS A 216 -16.66 11.88 -8.73
N THR A 217 -16.15 10.65 -8.81
CA THR A 217 -15.26 10.20 -9.89
C THR A 217 -15.42 8.69 -10.13
N THR A 218 -14.56 8.12 -10.98
CA THR A 218 -14.60 6.68 -11.28
C THR A 218 -14.42 5.84 -10.02
N GLY A 219 -15.20 4.76 -9.88
CA GLY A 219 -15.04 3.79 -8.80
C GLY A 219 -13.66 3.12 -8.78
N LEU A 220 -12.92 3.19 -9.89
CA LEU A 220 -11.53 2.74 -9.92
C LEU A 220 -10.61 3.58 -9.01
N ALA A 221 -10.99 4.81 -8.69
CA ALA A 221 -10.21 5.72 -7.88
C ALA A 221 -10.39 5.46 -6.37
N GLN A 222 -11.33 4.59 -5.98
CA GLN A 222 -11.72 4.40 -4.60
C GLN A 222 -10.74 3.49 -3.84
N PRO A 223 -9.93 4.02 -2.91
CA PRO A 223 -9.09 3.20 -2.05
C PRO A 223 -9.93 2.59 -0.91
N MET A 224 -9.35 1.65 -0.17
CA MET A 224 -9.85 1.30 1.15
C MET A 224 -9.17 2.19 2.20
N TYR A 225 -9.94 2.90 3.02
CA TYR A 225 -9.40 3.63 4.17
C TYR A 225 -9.24 2.66 5.35
N VAL A 226 -8.05 2.60 5.92
CA VAL A 226 -7.69 1.61 6.94
C VAL A 226 -6.87 2.20 8.08
N ILE A 227 -7.09 1.67 9.28
CA ILE A 227 -6.18 1.83 10.42
C ILE A 227 -5.42 0.52 10.62
N ALA A 228 -4.10 0.57 10.59
CA ALA A 228 -3.27 -0.56 10.98
C ALA A 228 -3.17 -0.61 12.50
N THR A 229 -3.52 -1.76 13.09
CA THR A 229 -3.46 -2.01 14.53
C THR A 229 -2.59 -3.23 14.80
N ASN A 230 -2.42 -3.64 16.05
CA ASN A 230 -1.77 -4.90 16.42
C ASN A 230 -2.55 -6.15 15.99
N ILE A 231 -3.87 -6.05 15.78
CA ILE A 231 -4.74 -7.17 15.37
C ILE A 231 -5.06 -7.19 13.87
N GLY A 232 -4.56 -6.22 13.11
CA GLY A 232 -4.71 -6.16 11.67
C GLY A 232 -5.06 -4.76 11.18
N LYS A 233 -5.19 -4.65 9.86
CA LYS A 233 -5.78 -3.50 9.18
C LYS A 233 -7.30 -3.55 9.33
N ILE A 234 -7.86 -2.56 10.01
CA ILE A 234 -9.30 -2.40 10.22
C ILE A 234 -9.81 -1.38 9.19
N PRO A 235 -10.67 -1.78 8.23
CA PRO A 235 -11.29 -0.84 7.31
C PRO A 235 -12.32 0.04 8.02
N LEU A 236 -12.30 1.33 7.74
CA LEU A 236 -13.29 2.27 8.26
C LEU A 236 -14.13 2.80 7.10
N MET A 237 -15.33 2.24 6.97
CA MET A 237 -16.32 2.63 5.96
C MET A 237 -17.70 2.71 6.62
N PRO A 238 -18.07 3.85 7.22
CA PRO A 238 -19.40 4.03 7.77
C PRO A 238 -20.48 3.93 6.70
N ASP A 239 -21.66 3.45 7.09
CA ASP A 239 -22.82 3.30 6.21
C ASP A 239 -23.52 4.65 5.98
N TYR A 240 -22.87 5.54 5.23
CA TYR A 240 -23.43 6.86 4.92
C TYR A 240 -24.66 6.81 4.01
N TYR A 241 -24.82 5.71 3.26
CA TYR A 241 -25.79 5.56 2.19
C TYR A 241 -27.08 4.83 2.61
N ILE A 242 -27.12 4.21 3.80
CA ILE A 242 -28.34 3.63 4.38
C ILE A 242 -28.91 4.65 5.37
N LYS A 243 -30.13 5.13 5.13
CA LYS A 243 -30.84 6.09 6.00
C LYS A 243 -31.92 5.45 6.86
N GLY A 244 -32.39 4.28 6.45
CA GLY A 244 -33.37 3.52 7.21
C GLY A 244 -33.48 2.10 6.68
N LYS A 245 -33.99 1.21 7.53
CA LYS A 245 -34.29 -0.19 7.23
C LYS A 245 -35.55 -0.57 8.01
N ASP A 246 -36.52 -1.15 7.32
CA ASP A 246 -37.66 -1.84 7.93
C ASP A 246 -37.78 -3.28 7.37
N GLU A 247 -38.84 -4.00 7.71
CA GLU A 247 -39.05 -5.39 7.28
C GLU A 247 -39.21 -5.55 5.77
N LYS A 248 -39.64 -4.51 5.04
CA LYS A 248 -39.98 -4.57 3.62
C LYS A 248 -38.98 -3.83 2.73
N GLU A 249 -38.32 -2.80 3.24
CA GLU A 249 -37.48 -1.93 2.44
C GLU A 249 -36.30 -1.29 3.20
N TYR A 250 -35.28 -0.92 2.42
CA TYR A 250 -34.24 0.02 2.78
C TYR A 250 -34.57 1.40 2.23
N THR A 251 -34.27 2.44 3.00
CA THR A 251 -34.15 3.81 2.47
C THR A 251 -32.68 4.09 2.22
N LEU A 252 -32.32 4.27 0.95
CA LEU A 252 -30.97 4.55 0.50
C LEU A 252 -30.84 6.02 0.07
N VAL A 253 -29.66 6.59 0.21
CA VAL A 253 -29.30 7.89 -0.36
C VAL A 253 -28.10 7.72 -1.29
N ASN A 254 -28.00 8.50 -2.36
CA ASN A 254 -26.81 8.55 -3.20
C ASN A 254 -25.90 9.74 -2.85
N TYR A 255 -24.78 9.89 -3.59
CA TYR A 255 -23.82 10.98 -3.37
C TYR A 255 -24.37 12.39 -3.64
N LYS A 256 -25.51 12.51 -4.35
CA LYS A 256 -26.21 13.78 -4.59
C LYS A 256 -27.24 14.12 -3.50
N GLY A 257 -27.45 13.22 -2.54
CA GLY A 257 -28.52 13.36 -1.55
C GLY A 257 -29.89 12.86 -2.03
N GLU A 258 -30.00 12.29 -3.23
CA GLU A 258 -31.25 11.73 -3.74
C GLU A 258 -31.55 10.41 -3.02
N THR A 259 -32.79 10.25 -2.56
CA THR A 259 -33.23 9.06 -1.83
C THR A 259 -34.00 8.08 -2.71
N THR A 260 -33.79 6.78 -2.51
CA THR A 260 -34.59 5.72 -3.14
C THR A 260 -34.94 4.64 -2.13
N LYS A 261 -36.02 3.91 -2.39
CA LYS A 261 -36.39 2.70 -1.65
C LYS A 261 -35.87 1.46 -2.38
N TRP A 262 -35.49 0.43 -1.63
CA TRP A 262 -35.05 -0.85 -2.18
C TRP A 262 -35.63 -2.01 -1.37
N PRO A 263 -36.13 -3.10 -1.97
CA PRO A 263 -36.70 -4.22 -1.22
C PRO A 263 -35.73 -4.80 -0.19
N ASN A 264 -36.19 -5.00 1.04
CA ASN A 264 -35.49 -5.76 2.05
C ASN A 264 -35.88 -7.24 1.92
N MET A 265 -34.88 -8.11 1.82
CA MET A 265 -35.06 -9.57 1.85
C MET A 265 -34.74 -10.03 3.27
N PRO A 266 -35.74 -10.48 4.06
CA PRO A 266 -35.45 -11.08 5.36
C PRO A 266 -34.60 -12.36 5.17
N GLU A 267 -33.78 -12.67 6.18
CA GLU A 267 -32.98 -13.90 6.23
C GLU A 267 -33.84 -15.17 6.23
#